data_AF-A0A061N5F9-F1
#
_entry.id   AF-A0A061N5F9-F1
#
_cell.length_a   1.000
_cell.length_b   1.000
_cell.length_c   1.000
_cell.angle_alpha   90.00
_cell.angle_beta   90.00
_cell.angle_gamma   90.00
#
_symmetry.space_group_name_H-M   'P 1'
#
loop_
_entity.id
_entity.type
_entity.pdbx_description
1 polymer ?
#
loop_
_entity_poly.entity_id
_entity_poly.type
_entity_poly.pdbx_seq_one_letter_code
_entity_poly.pdbx_strand_id
1 'polypeptide(L)'
;MNTDYDVIVVGAGTMGMAAGYYLSKKNVRTLLIDQFDPPHEMGSHHGETRIIRHALGEGEFYSPLALRAQELWEELEEKSGYELFRNTGC
;
A
#
# COMPACT_ATOMS: atom_id res chain seq x y z
N MET A 1 15.92 -15.76 22.19
CA MET A 1 15.44 -14.61 21.40
C MET A 1 13.94 -14.51 21.62
N ASN A 2 13.41 -13.35 21.99
CA ASN A 2 11.98 -13.19 22.17
C ASN A 2 11.32 -12.95 20.80
N THR A 3 10.53 -13.91 20.32
CA THR A 3 9.86 -13.91 19.01
C THR A 3 8.44 -13.34 19.06
N ASP A 4 8.05 -12.67 20.14
CA ASP A 4 6.72 -12.09 20.27
C ASP A 4 6.55 -10.89 19.33
N TYR A 5 5.43 -10.81 18.61
CA TYR A 5 5.04 -9.65 17.80
C TYR A 5 3.61 -9.26 18.19
N ASP A 6 3.31 -7.96 18.13
CA ASP A 6 1.95 -7.46 18.38
C ASP A 6 1.03 -7.81 17.21
N VAL A 7 1.56 -7.77 15.99
CA VAL A 7 0.83 -8.08 14.75
C VAL A 7 1.75 -8.86 13.79
N ILE A 8 1.20 -9.89 13.15
CA ILE A 8 1.84 -10.59 12.04
C ILE A 8 0.99 -10.38 10.79
N VAL A 9 1.60 -9.92 9.71
CA VAL A 9 0.99 -9.79 8.38
C VAL A 9 1.51 -10.93 7.50
N VAL A 10 0.58 -11.76 7.02
CA VAL A 10 0.89 -12.86 6.10
C VAL A 10 0.52 -12.43 4.68
N GLY A 11 1.53 -12.35 3.81
CA GLY A 11 1.48 -11.71 2.50
C GLY A 11 1.87 -10.24 2.59
N ALA A 12 3.13 -9.93 2.27
CA ALA A 12 3.70 -8.59 2.25
C ALA A 12 3.68 -7.94 0.85
N GLY A 13 2.64 -8.22 0.06
CA GLY A 13 2.33 -7.50 -1.18
C GLY A 13 1.74 -6.10 -0.93
N THR A 14 1.02 -5.52 -1.91
CA THR A 14 0.49 -4.14 -1.86
C THR A 14 -0.23 -3.80 -0.56
N MET A 15 -1.19 -4.65 -0.15
CA MET A 15 -2.02 -4.37 1.03
C MET A 15 -1.25 -4.65 2.33
N GLY A 16 -0.46 -5.72 2.37
CA GLY A 16 0.28 -6.13 3.56
C GLY A 16 1.41 -5.16 3.91
N MET A 17 2.17 -4.72 2.91
CA MET A 17 3.24 -3.74 3.11
C MET A 17 2.69 -2.38 3.55
N ALA A 18 1.58 -1.93 2.94
CA ALA A 18 0.90 -0.70 3.36
C ALA A 18 0.41 -0.81 4.82
N ALA A 19 -0.20 -1.93 5.21
CA ALA A 19 -0.61 -2.17 6.59
C ALA A 19 0.60 -2.14 7.55
N GLY A 20 1.69 -2.83 7.20
CA GLY A 20 2.93 -2.84 7.99
C GLY A 20 3.56 -1.46 8.16
N TYR A 21 3.55 -0.64 7.12
CA TYR A 21 3.99 0.76 7.19
C TYR A 21 3.19 1.56 8.24
N TYR A 22 1.85 1.51 8.18
CA TYR A 22 1.04 2.27 9.14
C TYR A 22 1.07 1.70 10.57
N LEU A 23 1.26 0.38 10.73
CA LEU A 23 1.46 -0.25 12.03
C LEU A 23 2.80 0.15 12.66
N SER A 24 3.90 0.05 11.89
CA SER A 24 5.23 0.46 12.35
C SER A 24 5.32 1.95 12.67
N LYS A 25 4.63 2.81 11.91
CA LYS A 25 4.50 4.26 12.21
C LYS A 25 3.84 4.52 13.58
N LYS A 26 3.04 3.59 14.08
CA LYS A 26 2.41 3.62 15.41
C LYS A 26 3.21 2.86 16.48
N ASN A 27 4.46 2.49 16.19
CA ASN A 27 5.33 1.69 17.05
C ASN A 27 4.77 0.31 17.42
N VAL A 28 3.92 -0.27 16.56
CA VAL A 28 3.42 -1.64 16.74
C VAL A 28 4.49 -2.61 16.26
N ARG A 29 4.91 -3.55 17.11
CA ARG A 29 5.92 -4.56 16.78
C ARG A 29 5.35 -5.53 15.75
N THR A 30 5.65 -5.28 14.48
CA THR A 30 5.01 -5.96 13.35
C THR A 30 5.99 -6.88 12.63
N LEU A 31 5.58 -8.12 12.38
CA LEU A 31 6.27 -9.04 11.48
C LEU A 31 5.51 -9.09 10.15
N LEU A 32 6.21 -8.89 9.04
CA LEU A 32 5.68 -9.13 7.70
C LEU A 32 6.35 -10.39 7.15
N ILE A 33 5.55 -11.34 6.66
CA ILE A 33 6.03 -12.58 6.05
C ILE A 33 5.45 -12.65 4.65
N ASP A 34 6.28 -12.93 3.67
CA ASP A 34 5.85 -13.21 2.29
C ASP A 34 6.44 -14.54 1.81
N GLN A 35 5.78 -15.16 0.84
CA GLN A 35 6.26 -16.38 0.20
C GLN A 35 7.46 -16.11 -0.72
N PHE A 36 7.55 -14.89 -1.25
CA PHE A 36 8.60 -14.42 -2.15
C PHE A 36 9.35 -13.23 -1.52
N ASP A 37 10.07 -12.45 -2.34
CA ASP A 37 10.80 -11.24 -1.94
C ASP A 37 10.16 -9.99 -2.59
N PRO A 38 9.26 -9.26 -1.90
CA PRO A 38 8.56 -8.12 -2.47
C PRO A 38 9.47 -6.90 -2.74
N PRO A 39 9.27 -6.17 -3.85
CA PRO A 39 8.31 -6.46 -4.91
C PRO A 39 8.81 -7.56 -5.86
N HIS A 40 7.95 -8.53 -6.16
CA HIS A 40 8.21 -9.64 -7.09
C HIS A 40 7.14 -9.75 -8.21
N GLU A 41 7.39 -10.60 -9.20
CA GLU A 41 6.49 -10.81 -10.35
C GLU A 41 5.40 -11.86 -10.13
N MET A 42 5.50 -12.68 -9.10
CA MET A 42 4.52 -13.75 -8.80
C MET A 42 3.20 -13.27 -8.16
N GLY A 43 2.98 -11.96 -8.05
CA GLY A 43 1.85 -11.34 -7.35
C GLY A 43 0.92 -10.53 -8.26
N SER A 44 0.15 -9.60 -7.69
CA SER A 44 -0.80 -8.75 -8.46
C SER A 44 -0.35 -7.29 -8.60
N HIS A 45 0.87 -6.97 -8.20
CA HIS A 45 1.42 -5.60 -8.19
C HIS A 45 2.48 -5.32 -9.26
N HIS A 46 2.96 -6.34 -9.97
CA HIS A 46 3.93 -6.18 -11.05
C HIS A 46 3.32 -5.51 -12.30
N GLY A 47 4.10 -5.21 -13.33
CA GLY A 47 3.60 -4.52 -14.53
C GLY A 47 3.58 -3.00 -14.39
N GLU A 48 4.57 -2.48 -13.63
CA GLU A 48 5.01 -1.08 -13.49
C GLU A 48 3.98 -0.06 -13.02
N THR A 49 2.83 0.05 -13.68
CA THR A 49 1.87 1.13 -13.48
C THR A 49 0.49 0.62 -13.09
N ARG A 50 -0.25 1.45 -12.35
CA ARG A 50 -1.65 1.21 -11.97
C ARG A 50 -2.44 2.50 -12.05
N ILE A 51 -3.71 2.39 -12.42
CA ILE A 51 -4.63 3.53 -12.51
C ILE A 51 -5.33 3.73 -11.16
N ILE A 52 -5.42 4.97 -10.71
CA ILE A 52 -6.33 5.44 -9.66
C ILE A 52 -7.43 6.31 -10.29
N ARG A 53 -8.69 6.13 -9.85
CA ARG A 53 -9.86 6.90 -10.30
C ARG A 53 -10.72 7.29 -9.11
N HIS A 54 -11.28 8.50 -9.14
CA HIS A 54 -12.15 9.01 -8.07
C HIS A 54 -13.64 8.83 -8.36
N ALA A 55 -14.04 8.93 -9.64
CA ALA A 55 -15.39 8.65 -10.10
C ALA A 55 -15.52 7.15 -10.38
N LEU A 56 -16.09 6.43 -9.43
CA LEU A 56 -16.21 4.97 -9.46
C LEU A 56 -17.68 4.57 -9.59
N GLY A 57 -18.04 4.09 -10.78
CA GLY A 57 -19.39 3.59 -11.09
C GLY A 57 -19.68 2.22 -10.46
N GLU A 58 -18.66 1.59 -9.87
CA GLU A 58 -18.72 0.32 -9.18
C GLU A 58 -19.42 0.41 -7.81
N GLY A 59 -19.57 1.62 -7.26
CA GLY A 59 -20.35 1.89 -6.04
C GLY A 59 -19.93 3.17 -5.32
N GLU A 60 -20.90 3.91 -4.78
CA GLU A 60 -20.67 5.23 -4.15
C GLU A 60 -19.67 5.20 -2.98
N PHE A 61 -19.58 4.07 -2.27
CA PHE A 61 -18.67 3.90 -1.14
C PHE A 61 -17.18 3.88 -1.53
N TYR A 62 -16.86 3.62 -2.81
CA TYR A 62 -15.47 3.63 -3.26
C TYR A 62 -14.92 5.03 -3.50
N SER A 63 -15.76 6.03 -3.79
CA SER A 63 -15.27 7.38 -4.10
C SER A 63 -14.56 8.03 -2.90
N PRO A 64 -15.12 8.02 -1.67
CA PRO A 64 -14.40 8.50 -0.49
C PRO A 64 -13.10 7.74 -0.20
N LEU A 65 -13.09 6.42 -0.45
CA LEU A 65 -11.90 5.60 -0.26
C LEU A 65 -10.80 5.96 -1.27
N ALA A 66 -11.16 6.19 -2.54
CA ALA A 66 -10.23 6.58 -3.58
C ALA A 66 -9.63 7.97 -3.32
N LEU A 67 -10.45 8.93 -2.87
CA LEU A 67 -9.97 10.25 -2.47
C LEU A 67 -8.97 10.17 -1.32
N ARG A 68 -9.28 9.38 -0.28
CA ARG A 68 -8.33 9.18 0.83
C ARG A 68 -7.07 8.45 0.38
N ALA A 69 -7.18 7.49 -0.55
CA ALA A 69 -6.02 6.80 -1.09
C ALA A 69 -5.10 7.76 -1.86
N GLN A 70 -5.66 8.69 -2.63
CA GLN A 70 -4.89 9.73 -3.36
C GLN A 70 -4.08 10.61 -2.39
N GLU A 71 -4.71 11.12 -1.32
CA GLU A 71 -4.02 11.89 -0.28
C GLU A 71 -2.83 11.11 0.32
N LEU A 72 -3.02 9.80 0.55
CA LEU A 72 -1.98 8.94 1.11
C LEU A 72 -0.85 8.63 0.12
N TRP A 73 -1.13 8.59 -1.18
CA TRP A 73 -0.10 8.45 -2.22
C TRP A 73 0.78 9.69 -2.30
N GLU A 74 0.18 10.88 -2.30
CA GLU A 74 0.89 12.17 -2.28
C GLU A 74 1.75 12.30 -1.01
N GLU A 75 1.19 11.94 0.15
CA GLU A 75 1.92 11.87 1.42
C GLU A 75 3.10 10.89 1.41
N LEU A 76 3.04 9.81 0.61
CA LEU A 76 4.10 8.81 0.51
C LEU A 76 5.19 9.28 -0.42
N GLU A 77 4.82 9.84 -1.58
CA GLU A 77 5.71 10.46 -2.55
C GLU A 77 6.58 11.54 -1.90
N GLU A 78 5.97 12.43 -1.10
CA GLU A 78 6.70 13.46 -0.35
C GLU A 78 7.72 12.85 0.62
N LYS A 79 7.33 11.82 1.38
CA LYS A 79 8.20 11.19 2.39
C LYS A 79 9.32 10.37 1.79
N SER A 80 9.07 9.72 0.66
CA SER A 80 10.02 8.79 0.04
C SER A 80 10.95 9.49 -0.96
N GLY A 81 10.56 10.65 -1.49
CA GLY A 81 11.30 11.37 -2.53
C GLY A 81 11.30 10.68 -3.90
N TYR A 82 10.38 9.73 -4.11
CA TYR A 82 10.22 9.03 -5.39
C TYR A 82 8.98 9.58 -6.10
N GLU A 83 9.03 9.75 -7.42
CA GLU A 83 7.82 10.00 -8.23
C GLU A 83 6.99 8.70 -8.25
N LEU A 84 5.91 8.67 -7.48
CA LEU A 84 4.99 7.55 -7.33
C LEU A 84 3.67 7.79 -8.08
N PHE A 85 3.24 9.04 -8.22
CA PHE A 85 2.00 9.39 -8.87
C PHE A 85 2.23 10.38 -10.02
N ARG A 86 1.70 10.05 -11.19
CA ARG A 86 1.62 10.97 -12.32
C ARG A 86 0.16 11.22 -12.66
N ASN A 87 -0.25 12.48 -12.62
CA ASN A 87 -1.58 12.88 -13.06
C ASN A 87 -1.68 12.86 -14.60
N THR A 88 -1.92 11.67 -15.15
CA THR A 88 -2.08 11.48 -16.61
C THR A 88 -3.51 11.67 -17.06
N GLY A 89 -4.47 11.31 -16.21
CA GLY A 89 -5.90 11.53 -16.37
C GLY A 89 -6.51 11.09 -17.71
N CYS A 90 -7.78 11.47 -17.84
CA CYS A 90 -8.39 12.08 -19.01
C CYS A 90 -9.44 13.09 -18.52
#